data_AF-A0AAC9F1D3-F1
#
_entry.id   AF-A0AAC9F1D3-F1
#
_cell.length_a   1.000
_cell.length_b   1.000
_cell.length_c   1.000
_cell.angle_alpha   90.00
_cell.angle_beta   90.00
_cell.angle_gamma   90.00
#
_symmetry.space_group_name_H-M   'P 1'
#
loop_
_entity.id
_entity.type
_entity.pdbx_description
1 polymer ?
#
loop_
_entity_poly.entity_id
_entity_poly.type
_entity_poly.pdbx_seq_one_letter_code
_entity_poly.pdbx_strand_id
1 'polypeptide(L)'
;MNEQEYIFKIIELAISIIGTIGTIIGLIFVAKQLKDGREQIKLNTKALEISNKSLEVNLQYQQREKAVELSKYFEEILDTNTLIIELLSLTPLKEKIQKLELNNIEKNLFNDFDIEELKEIFPDYDKNKVEYNYYELINKLSLEKITNTYQFFRPNKYYDEIQLCSSRNFKPYSKLDIKNAKNEIEKNKMKVFNFKLSCLRKDIIADIFSLLSINLNKLEYFSMNFISDIAEDEIVYPSLHQVFFAYVEISYIYIASKNKATIKDKYYTNIIKLYTKWKKRYLEELKKEKKAREEAKQKSNTRKETEKLL
;
A
#
# COMPACT_ATOMS: atom_id res chain seq x y z
N MET A 1 17.26 100.93 -19.99
CA MET A 1 17.70 99.53 -20.14
C MET A 1 18.52 99.48 -21.42
N ASN A 2 19.80 99.08 -21.34
CA ASN A 2 20.72 99.14 -22.48
C ASN A 2 20.45 97.94 -23.41
N GLU A 3 20.57 98.09 -24.75
CA GLU A 3 20.26 97.02 -25.72
C GLU A 3 20.98 95.69 -25.40
N GLN A 4 22.22 95.78 -24.90
CA GLN A 4 23.01 94.61 -24.48
C GLN A 4 22.36 93.81 -23.33
N GLU A 5 21.69 94.49 -22.40
CA GLU A 5 21.06 93.85 -21.23
C GLU A 5 19.79 93.09 -21.62
N TYR A 6 19.08 93.58 -22.66
CA TYR A 6 17.91 92.91 -23.22
C TYR A 6 18.29 91.65 -24.00
N ILE A 7 19.36 91.73 -24.81
CA ILE A 7 19.91 90.58 -25.55
C ILE A 7 20.37 89.49 -24.57
N PHE A 8 21.04 89.86 -23.47
CA PHE A 8 21.49 88.89 -22.46
C PHE A 8 20.32 88.15 -21.80
N LYS A 9 19.24 88.86 -21.43
CA LYS A 9 18.02 88.25 -20.88
C LYS A 9 17.32 87.31 -21.86
N ILE A 10 17.33 87.61 -23.16
CA ILE A 10 16.77 86.74 -24.20
C ILE A 10 17.60 85.45 -24.33
N ILE A 11 18.94 85.55 -24.27
CA ILE A 11 19.82 84.38 -24.33
C ILE A 11 19.67 83.50 -23.09
N GLU A 12 19.61 84.06 -21.88
CA GLU A 12 19.34 83.30 -20.66
C GLU A 12 17.97 82.60 -20.71
N LEU A 13 16.94 83.28 -21.21
CA LEU A 13 15.62 82.69 -21.39
C LEU A 13 15.66 81.53 -22.39
N ALA A 14 16.38 81.67 -23.51
CA ALA A 14 16.51 80.62 -24.51
C ALA A 14 17.25 79.39 -23.96
N ILE A 15 18.34 79.58 -23.20
CA ILE A 15 19.08 78.49 -22.54
C ILE A 15 18.19 77.77 -21.52
N SER A 16 17.43 78.52 -20.72
CA SER A 16 16.48 77.96 -19.74
C SER A 16 15.38 77.13 -20.43
N ILE A 17 14.82 77.63 -21.53
CA ILE A 17 13.82 76.90 -22.33
C ILE A 17 14.40 75.60 -22.89
N ILE A 18 15.62 75.62 -23.47
CA ILE A 18 16.29 74.43 -24.01
C ILE A 18 16.55 73.40 -22.90
N GLY A 19 17.05 73.84 -21.74
CA GLY A 19 17.25 72.96 -20.58
C GLY A 19 15.95 72.32 -20.08
N THR A 20 14.85 73.09 -20.09
CA THR A 20 13.52 72.60 -19.71
C THR A 20 12.99 71.57 -20.71
N ILE A 21 13.12 71.83 -22.02
CA ILE A 21 12.72 70.88 -23.08
C ILE A 21 13.54 69.59 -23.00
N GLY A 22 14.85 69.68 -22.82
CA GLY A 22 15.73 68.52 -22.65
C GLY A 22 15.34 67.68 -21.44
N THR A 23 14.97 68.31 -20.33
CA THR A 23 14.48 67.64 -19.11
C THR A 23 13.14 66.92 -19.36
N ILE A 24 12.21 67.57 -20.05
CA ILE A 24 10.90 66.98 -20.42
C ILE A 24 11.10 65.75 -21.32
N ILE A 25 11.97 65.83 -22.33
CA ILE A 25 12.29 64.71 -23.21
C ILE A 25 12.93 63.56 -22.41
N GLY A 26 13.87 63.87 -21.51
CA GLY A 26 14.48 62.88 -20.61
C GLY A 26 13.46 62.16 -19.73
N LEU A 27 12.51 62.89 -19.15
CA LEU A 27 11.42 62.32 -18.35
C LEU A 27 10.48 61.44 -19.18
N ILE A 28 10.15 61.84 -20.42
CA ILE A 28 9.35 61.02 -21.34
C ILE A 28 10.08 59.71 -21.66
N PHE A 29 11.39 59.77 -21.91
CA PHE A 29 12.20 58.58 -22.20
C PHE A 29 12.26 57.63 -20.99
N VAL A 30 12.50 58.15 -19.79
CA VAL A 30 12.47 57.37 -18.54
C VAL A 30 11.09 56.75 -18.30
N ALA A 31 10.02 57.52 -18.49
CA ALA A 31 8.65 57.02 -18.36
C ALA A 31 8.35 55.87 -19.35
N LYS A 32 8.86 55.97 -20.58
CA LYS A 32 8.77 54.90 -21.57
C LYS A 32 9.55 53.66 -21.14
N GLN A 33 10.80 53.80 -20.69
CA GLN A 33 11.59 52.67 -20.18
C GLN A 33 10.91 51.98 -18.98
N LEU A 34 10.34 52.75 -18.05
CA LEU A 34 9.61 52.19 -16.91
C LEU A 34 8.35 51.43 -17.34
N LYS A 35 7.64 51.92 -18.37
CA LYS A 35 6.48 51.21 -18.93
C LYS A 35 6.88 49.91 -19.59
N ASP A 36 7.91 49.93 -20.44
CA ASP A 36 8.41 48.75 -21.15
C ASP A 36 8.95 47.71 -20.15
N GLY A 37 9.68 48.15 -19.13
CA GLY A 37 10.16 47.30 -18.04
C GLY A 37 9.02 46.65 -17.24
N ARG A 38 7.93 47.37 -16.97
CA ARG A 38 6.73 46.80 -16.30
C ARG A 38 6.04 45.73 -17.16
N GLU A 39 5.89 45.97 -18.46
CA GLU A 39 5.33 44.98 -19.38
C GLU A 39 6.22 43.72 -19.46
N GLN A 40 7.55 43.90 -19.49
CA GLN A 40 8.48 42.79 -19.51
C GLN A 40 8.43 41.96 -18.21
N ILE A 41 8.35 42.61 -17.04
CA ILE A 41 8.14 41.92 -15.76
C ILE A 41 6.83 41.12 -15.80
N LYS A 42 5.75 41.71 -16.30
CA LYS A 42 4.44 41.04 -16.42
C LYS A 42 4.50 39.81 -17.33
N LEU A 43 5.19 39.91 -18.47
CA LEU A 43 5.39 38.79 -19.39
C LEU A 43 6.22 37.67 -18.74
N ASN A 44 7.31 38.01 -18.05
CA ASN A 44 8.16 37.05 -17.37
C ASN A 44 7.42 36.33 -16.23
N THR A 45 6.62 37.05 -15.44
CA THR A 45 5.77 36.45 -14.40
C THR A 45 4.79 35.44 -15.00
N LYS A 46 4.12 35.81 -16.10
CA LYS A 46 3.19 34.91 -16.79
C LYS A 46 3.91 33.68 -17.38
N ALA A 47 5.11 33.85 -17.92
CA ALA A 47 5.90 32.73 -18.42
C ALA A 47 6.32 31.77 -17.28
N LEU A 48 6.71 32.31 -16.13
CA LEU A 48 7.03 31.53 -14.94
C LEU A 48 5.82 30.74 -14.41
N GLU A 49 4.63 31.38 -14.38
CA GLU A 49 3.37 30.70 -14.02
C GLU A 49 3.07 29.51 -14.95
N ILE A 50 3.21 29.71 -16.26
CA ILE A 50 3.01 28.64 -17.26
C ILE A 50 4.03 27.51 -17.05
N SER A 51 5.30 27.86 -16.83
CA SER A 51 6.36 26.88 -16.58
C SER A 51 6.09 26.05 -15.33
N ASN A 52 5.71 26.70 -14.23
CA ASN A 52 5.37 26.01 -12.98
C ASN A 52 4.17 25.08 -13.16
N LYS A 53 3.13 25.53 -13.87
CA LYS A 53 1.96 24.70 -14.15
C LYS A 53 2.30 23.50 -15.04
N SER A 54 3.16 23.68 -16.03
CA SER A 54 3.65 22.57 -16.86
C SER A 54 4.43 21.55 -16.05
N LEU A 55 5.26 22.00 -15.10
CA LEU A 55 6.02 21.12 -14.21
C LEU A 55 5.09 20.32 -13.29
N GLU A 56 4.08 20.97 -12.72
CA GLU A 56 3.08 20.33 -11.87
C GLU A 56 2.32 19.23 -12.63
N VAL A 57 1.88 19.52 -13.86
CA VAL A 57 1.20 18.53 -14.71
C VAL A 57 2.12 17.34 -15.02
N ASN A 58 3.40 17.58 -15.32
CA ASN A 58 4.35 16.52 -15.59
C ASN A 58 4.61 15.64 -14.36
N LEU A 59 4.74 16.24 -13.17
CA LEU A 59 4.92 15.51 -11.92
C LEU A 59 3.69 14.64 -11.61
N GLN A 60 2.48 15.20 -11.76
CA GLN A 60 1.24 14.43 -11.59
C GLN A 60 1.16 13.27 -12.58
N TYR A 61 1.54 13.48 -13.85
CA TYR A 61 1.58 12.42 -14.84
C TYR A 61 2.53 11.29 -14.43
N GLN A 62 3.74 11.63 -13.95
CA GLN A 62 4.72 10.65 -13.48
C GLN A 62 4.23 9.87 -12.24
N GLN A 63 3.59 10.54 -11.28
CA GLN A 63 3.01 9.88 -10.10
C GLN A 63 1.90 8.89 -10.49
N ARG A 64 1.09 9.23 -11.50
CA ARG A 64 0.04 8.35 -12.04
C ARG A 64 0.61 7.17 -12.79
N GLU A 65 1.59 7.41 -13.66
CA GLU A 65 2.28 6.35 -14.38
C GLU A 65 2.93 5.36 -13.40
N LYS A 66 3.56 5.87 -12.33
CA LYS A 66 4.12 5.03 -11.27
C LYS A 66 3.06 4.23 -10.53
N ALA A 67 1.90 4.82 -10.24
CA ALA A 67 0.79 4.11 -9.62
C ALA A 67 0.29 2.95 -10.49
N VAL A 68 0.22 3.13 -11.81
CA VAL A 68 -0.15 2.07 -12.77
C VAL A 68 0.92 0.97 -12.84
N GLU A 69 2.21 1.32 -12.81
CA GLU A 69 3.29 0.33 -12.72
C GLU A 69 3.17 -0.51 -11.45
N LEU A 70 2.90 0.15 -10.32
CA LEU A 70 2.77 -0.52 -9.02
C LEU A 70 1.53 -1.41 -8.93
N SER A 71 0.44 -1.09 -9.63
CA SER A 71 -0.73 -1.97 -9.67
C SER A 71 -0.42 -3.29 -10.38
N LYS A 72 0.36 -3.24 -11.46
CA LYS A 72 0.88 -4.45 -12.12
C LYS A 72 1.85 -5.21 -11.24
N TYR A 73 2.75 -4.52 -10.53
CA TYR A 73 3.65 -5.16 -9.58
C TYR A 73 2.90 -5.87 -8.43
N PHE A 74 1.77 -5.30 -8.00
CA PHE A 74 0.93 -5.90 -6.96
C PHE A 74 0.35 -7.26 -7.37
N GLU A 75 0.08 -7.48 -8.66
CA GLU A 75 -0.39 -8.76 -9.21
C GLU A 75 0.56 -9.91 -8.87
N GLU A 76 1.87 -9.68 -8.96
CA GLU A 76 2.88 -10.70 -8.60
C GLU A 76 2.87 -11.09 -7.11
N ILE A 77 2.38 -10.19 -6.25
CA ILE A 77 2.27 -10.41 -4.80
C ILE A 77 1.06 -11.33 -4.52
N LEU A 78 0.01 -11.25 -5.34
CA LEU A 78 -1.26 -11.94 -5.13
C LEU A 78 -1.13 -13.46 -5.15
N ASP A 79 -0.55 -14.03 -6.20
CA ASP A 79 -0.46 -15.49 -6.38
C ASP A 79 0.16 -16.20 -5.18
N THR A 80 1.20 -15.58 -4.63
CA THR A 80 1.96 -16.16 -3.53
C THR A 80 1.31 -15.89 -2.19
N ASN A 81 0.65 -14.74 -2.04
CA ASN A 81 -0.11 -14.41 -0.85
C ASN A 81 -1.32 -15.34 -0.68
N THR A 82 -2.05 -15.62 -1.77
CA THR A 82 -3.24 -16.47 -1.73
C THR A 82 -2.93 -17.88 -1.20
N LEU A 83 -1.73 -18.43 -1.45
CA LEU A 83 -1.27 -19.68 -0.84
C LEU A 83 -1.26 -19.60 0.70
N ILE A 84 -0.69 -18.54 1.27
CA ILE A 84 -0.56 -18.37 2.73
C ILE A 84 -1.94 -18.13 3.34
N ILE A 85 -2.76 -17.28 2.71
CA ILE A 85 -4.15 -17.04 3.12
C ILE A 85 -4.91 -18.36 3.16
N GLU A 86 -4.85 -19.15 2.08
CA GLU A 86 -5.58 -20.41 1.96
C GLU A 86 -5.16 -21.39 3.06
N LEU A 87 -3.85 -21.54 3.29
CA LEU A 87 -3.33 -22.39 4.37
C LEU A 87 -3.77 -21.93 5.76
N LEU A 88 -3.67 -20.64 6.07
CA LEU A 88 -4.12 -20.08 7.35
C LEU A 88 -5.65 -20.20 7.51
N SER A 89 -6.40 -20.15 6.41
CA SER A 89 -7.85 -20.34 6.38
C SER A 89 -8.26 -21.75 6.82
N LEU A 90 -7.38 -22.74 6.66
CA LEU A 90 -7.58 -24.12 7.11
C LEU A 90 -7.29 -24.33 8.60
N THR A 91 -6.88 -23.27 9.30
CA THR A 91 -6.53 -23.29 10.74
C THR A 91 -7.62 -22.60 11.56
N PRO A 92 -7.68 -22.83 12.89
CA PRO A 92 -8.61 -22.13 13.78
C PRO A 92 -8.45 -20.60 13.78
N LEU A 93 -7.33 -20.08 13.24
CA LEU A 93 -7.08 -18.65 13.16
C LEU A 93 -8.10 -17.92 12.29
N LYS A 94 -8.63 -18.57 11.25
CA LYS A 94 -9.66 -18.02 10.37
C LYS A 94 -10.84 -17.48 11.16
N GLU A 95 -11.38 -18.29 12.06
CA GLU A 95 -12.55 -17.90 12.86
C GLU A 95 -12.23 -16.74 13.81
N LYS A 96 -11.01 -16.71 14.37
CA LYS A 96 -10.57 -15.64 15.28
C LYS A 96 -10.48 -14.30 14.54
N ILE A 97 -9.90 -14.29 13.34
CA ILE A 97 -9.78 -13.08 12.51
C ILE A 97 -11.15 -12.64 11.96
N GLN A 98 -11.96 -13.57 11.43
CA GLN A 98 -13.27 -13.27 10.88
C GLN A 98 -14.25 -12.73 11.92
N LYS A 99 -14.25 -13.26 13.16
CA LYS A 99 -15.08 -12.73 14.25
C LYS A 99 -14.72 -11.29 14.59
N LEU A 100 -13.44 -10.92 14.46
CA LEU A 100 -12.98 -9.55 14.71
C LEU A 100 -13.41 -8.60 13.59
N GLU A 101 -13.33 -9.03 12.34
CA GLU A 101 -13.80 -8.25 11.17
C GLU A 101 -15.30 -7.98 11.25
N LEU A 102 -16.12 -8.99 11.54
CA LEU A 102 -17.59 -8.87 11.61
C LEU A 102 -18.06 -7.96 12.75
N ASN A 103 -17.39 -8.00 13.91
CA ASN A 103 -17.78 -7.22 15.07
C ASN A 103 -17.31 -5.75 14.99
N ASN A 104 -16.38 -5.42 14.11
CA ASN A 104 -15.72 -4.10 14.07
C ASN A 104 -15.73 -3.45 12.68
N ILE A 105 -16.69 -3.78 11.82
CA ILE A 105 -16.82 -3.23 10.45
C ILE A 105 -16.75 -1.68 10.42
N GLU A 106 -17.14 -1.02 11.51
CA GLU A 106 -17.19 0.45 11.62
C GLU A 106 -15.98 1.09 12.33
N LYS A 107 -15.00 0.29 12.75
CA LYS A 107 -13.83 0.76 13.49
C LYS A 107 -12.55 0.21 12.88
N ASN A 108 -11.47 0.98 12.98
CA ASN A 108 -10.15 0.45 12.69
C ASN A 108 -9.64 -0.31 13.92
N LEU A 109 -9.52 -1.64 13.79
CA LEU A 109 -9.03 -2.48 14.87
C LEU A 109 -7.50 -2.48 14.98
N PHE A 110 -6.79 -2.29 13.85
CA PHE A 110 -5.34 -2.41 13.77
C PHE A 110 -4.73 -1.04 13.42
N ASN A 111 -3.88 -0.51 14.27
CA ASN A 111 -3.29 0.82 14.14
C ASN A 111 -1.77 0.75 14.24
N ASP A 112 -1.27 0.09 15.29
CA ASP A 112 0.14 0.16 15.67
C ASP A 112 0.96 -1.06 15.25
N PHE A 113 0.30 -2.20 15.03
CA PHE A 113 0.88 -3.47 14.62
C PHE A 113 2.08 -3.84 15.48
N ASP A 114 1.88 -3.81 16.80
CA ASP A 114 2.87 -4.23 17.78
C ASP A 114 2.31 -5.19 18.81
N ILE A 115 3.23 -5.73 19.59
CA ILE A 115 2.94 -6.79 20.56
C ILE A 115 1.96 -6.36 21.65
N GLU A 116 1.84 -5.07 21.97
CA GLU A 116 0.91 -4.60 23.01
C GLU A 116 -0.50 -4.46 22.43
N GLU A 117 -0.63 -3.87 21.23
CA GLU A 117 -1.90 -3.87 20.48
C GLU A 117 -2.41 -5.32 20.24
N LEU A 118 -1.51 -6.25 19.92
CA LEU A 118 -1.84 -7.66 19.75
C LEU A 118 -2.41 -8.28 21.03
N LYS A 119 -1.84 -7.98 22.20
CA LYS A 119 -2.33 -8.49 23.50
C LYS A 119 -3.62 -7.82 23.93
N GLU A 120 -3.85 -6.56 23.56
CA GLU A 120 -5.11 -5.88 23.81
C GLU A 120 -6.25 -6.53 23.01
N ILE A 121 -6.02 -6.79 21.73
CA ILE A 121 -7.00 -7.44 20.84
C ILE A 121 -7.18 -8.93 21.19
N PHE A 122 -6.09 -9.60 21.57
CA PHE A 122 -6.09 -11.01 21.98
C PHE A 122 -5.53 -11.17 23.40
N PRO A 123 -6.34 -10.96 24.46
CA PRO A 123 -5.89 -11.06 25.84
C PRO A 123 -5.36 -12.44 26.25
N ASP A 124 -5.73 -13.49 25.51
CA ASP A 124 -5.25 -14.85 25.70
C ASP A 124 -3.92 -15.13 24.95
N TYR A 125 -3.38 -14.17 24.20
CA TYR A 125 -2.17 -14.34 23.38
C TYR A 125 -1.00 -14.92 24.16
N ASP A 126 -0.68 -14.38 25.34
CA ASP A 126 0.46 -14.85 26.13
C ASP A 126 0.26 -16.28 26.66
N LYS A 127 -0.98 -16.68 26.94
CA LYS A 127 -1.34 -18.03 27.39
C LYS A 127 -1.35 -19.04 26.24
N ASN A 128 -1.71 -18.58 25.04
CA ASN A 128 -1.97 -19.42 23.87
C ASN A 128 -1.05 -19.10 22.67
N LYS A 129 0.22 -18.72 22.89
CA LYS A 129 1.14 -18.29 21.80
C LYS A 129 1.20 -19.25 20.61
N VAL A 130 1.09 -20.55 20.86
CA VAL A 130 1.09 -21.59 19.82
C VAL A 130 -0.11 -21.48 18.88
N GLU A 131 -1.27 -21.01 19.37
CA GLU A 131 -2.48 -20.80 18.56
C GLU A 131 -2.41 -19.53 17.70
N TYR A 132 -1.44 -18.66 17.94
CA TYR A 132 -1.21 -17.44 17.17
C TYR A 132 0.05 -17.51 16.29
N ASN A 133 0.83 -18.60 16.42
CA ASN A 133 2.05 -18.79 15.66
C ASN A 133 1.75 -19.51 14.33
N TYR A 134 1.98 -18.82 13.21
CA TYR A 134 1.64 -19.36 11.88
C TYR A 134 2.39 -20.64 11.56
N TYR A 135 3.65 -20.75 12.00
CA TYR A 135 4.46 -21.95 11.78
C TYR A 135 3.85 -23.14 12.50
N GLU A 136 3.51 -22.98 13.77
CA GLU A 136 2.89 -24.04 14.56
C GLU A 136 1.51 -24.43 14.00
N LEU A 137 0.70 -23.44 13.60
CA LEU A 137 -0.62 -23.67 13.03
C LEU A 137 -0.55 -24.47 11.72
N ILE A 138 0.26 -24.02 10.77
CA ILE A 138 0.41 -24.69 9.48
C ILE A 138 1.07 -26.07 9.69
N ASN A 139 2.05 -26.17 10.59
CA ASN A 139 2.70 -27.44 10.91
C ASN A 139 1.81 -28.41 11.73
N LYS A 140 0.61 -28.01 12.15
CA LYS A 140 -0.42 -28.94 12.67
C LYS A 140 -1.33 -29.50 11.59
N LEU A 141 -1.36 -28.89 10.40
CA LEU A 141 -2.15 -29.40 9.28
C LEU A 141 -1.59 -30.75 8.79
N SER A 142 -2.49 -31.59 8.27
CA SER A 142 -2.09 -32.82 7.59
C SER A 142 -1.21 -32.47 6.39
N LEU A 143 -0.20 -33.30 6.11
CA LEU A 143 0.70 -33.05 4.98
C LEU A 143 -0.08 -33.02 3.66
N GLU A 144 -1.12 -33.85 3.53
CA GLU A 144 -2.04 -33.85 2.40
C GLU A 144 -2.68 -32.47 2.16
N LYS A 145 -3.24 -31.82 3.19
CA LYS A 145 -3.82 -30.48 3.06
C LYS A 145 -2.76 -29.48 2.60
N ILE A 146 -1.59 -29.52 3.23
CA ILE A 146 -0.47 -28.63 2.90
C ILE A 146 -0.06 -28.83 1.43
N THR A 147 0.16 -30.07 0.99
CA THR A 147 0.63 -30.37 -0.37
C THR A 147 -0.42 -30.05 -1.43
N ASN A 148 -1.70 -30.33 -1.16
CA ASN A 148 -2.78 -30.03 -2.12
C ASN A 148 -2.91 -28.52 -2.33
N THR A 149 -2.93 -27.73 -1.25
CA THR A 149 -2.94 -26.28 -1.36
C THR A 149 -1.66 -25.78 -2.03
N TYR A 150 -0.49 -26.28 -1.64
CA TYR A 150 0.79 -25.87 -2.22
C TYR A 150 0.88 -26.14 -3.72
N GLN A 151 0.49 -27.33 -4.19
CA GLN A 151 0.51 -27.70 -5.61
C GLN A 151 -0.46 -26.89 -6.46
N PHE A 152 -1.58 -26.42 -5.90
CA PHE A 152 -2.47 -25.52 -6.62
C PHE A 152 -1.75 -24.23 -7.06
N PHE A 153 -0.92 -23.65 -6.18
CA PHE A 153 -0.19 -22.41 -6.47
C PHE A 153 1.22 -22.64 -7.06
N ARG A 154 1.79 -23.84 -6.87
CA ARG A 154 3.16 -24.21 -7.27
C ARG A 154 3.18 -25.63 -7.86
N PRO A 155 2.50 -25.88 -9.00
CA PRO A 155 2.22 -27.23 -9.50
C PRO A 155 3.48 -28.06 -9.80
N ASN A 156 4.55 -27.41 -10.22
CA ASN A 156 5.78 -28.09 -10.63
C ASN A 156 6.77 -28.34 -9.48
N LYS A 157 6.63 -27.64 -8.35
CA LYS A 157 7.63 -27.70 -7.27
C LYS A 157 7.31 -28.86 -6.32
N TYR A 158 8.30 -29.70 -6.07
CA TYR A 158 8.20 -30.94 -5.28
C TYR A 158 7.21 -31.99 -5.85
N TYR A 159 6.86 -31.91 -7.13
CA TYR A 159 5.82 -32.77 -7.73
C TYR A 159 6.12 -34.26 -7.51
N ASP A 160 7.33 -34.71 -7.86
CA ASP A 160 7.73 -36.12 -7.77
C ASP A 160 7.74 -36.62 -6.32
N GLU A 161 8.22 -35.81 -5.37
CA GLU A 161 8.21 -36.14 -3.95
C GLU A 161 6.78 -36.25 -3.42
N ILE A 162 5.89 -35.35 -3.84
CA ILE A 162 4.48 -35.37 -3.44
C ILE A 162 3.80 -36.62 -4.01
N GLN A 163 4.00 -36.95 -5.29
CA GLN A 163 3.45 -38.17 -5.90
C GLN A 163 3.96 -39.44 -5.21
N LEU A 164 5.26 -39.48 -4.87
CA LEU A 164 5.82 -40.58 -4.11
C LEU A 164 5.16 -40.70 -2.74
N CYS A 165 5.02 -39.60 -1.99
CA CYS A 165 4.49 -39.63 -0.63
C CYS A 165 2.97 -39.87 -0.59
N SER A 166 2.23 -39.37 -1.58
CA SER A 166 0.78 -39.55 -1.71
C SER A 166 0.42 -41.01 -1.97
N SER A 167 1.30 -41.80 -2.61
CA SER A 167 1.10 -43.22 -2.86
C SER A 167 0.88 -44.06 -1.58
N ARG A 168 1.22 -43.50 -0.41
CA ARG A 168 1.00 -44.11 0.92
C ARG A 168 0.18 -43.23 1.86
N ASN A 169 -0.60 -42.30 1.32
CA ASN A 169 -1.38 -41.32 2.09
C ASN A 169 -0.52 -40.58 3.11
N PHE A 170 0.74 -40.26 2.74
CA PHE A 170 1.71 -39.58 3.58
C PHE A 170 2.01 -40.29 4.91
N LYS A 171 1.84 -41.62 4.99
CA LYS A 171 2.13 -42.41 6.19
C LYS A 171 3.52 -43.05 6.12
N PRO A 172 4.42 -42.82 7.10
CA PRO A 172 5.72 -43.47 7.12
C PRO A 172 5.57 -45.00 7.28
N TYR A 173 6.58 -45.74 6.86
CA TYR A 173 6.78 -47.13 7.23
C TYR A 173 7.18 -47.23 8.71
N SER A 174 6.52 -48.12 9.45
CA SER A 174 6.86 -48.40 10.83
C SER A 174 8.21 -49.14 10.94
N LYS A 175 8.81 -49.16 12.13
CA LYS A 175 10.01 -49.99 12.37
C LYS A 175 9.75 -51.47 12.08
N LEU A 176 8.53 -51.95 12.33
CA LEU A 176 8.11 -53.31 12.06
C LEU A 176 7.97 -53.58 10.56
N ASP A 177 7.39 -52.64 9.81
CA ASP A 177 7.25 -52.71 8.35
C ASP A 177 8.64 -52.90 7.71
N ILE A 178 9.62 -52.11 8.15
CA ILE A 178 11.01 -52.18 7.66
C ILE A 178 11.66 -53.49 8.08
N LYS A 179 11.44 -53.99 9.30
CA LYS A 179 12.01 -55.26 9.75
C LYS A 179 11.49 -56.45 8.94
N ASN A 180 10.20 -56.41 8.58
CA ASN A 180 9.48 -57.49 7.88
C ASN A 180 9.61 -57.44 6.35
N ALA A 181 10.33 -56.46 5.79
CA ALA A 181 10.55 -56.36 4.35
C ALA A 181 11.31 -57.58 3.80
N LYS A 182 10.98 -57.99 2.56
CA LYS A 182 11.40 -59.27 1.96
C LYS A 182 12.89 -59.35 1.69
N ASN A 183 13.53 -58.21 1.41
CA ASN A 183 14.95 -58.12 1.11
C ASN A 183 15.51 -56.72 1.46
N GLU A 184 16.83 -56.59 1.42
CA GLU A 184 17.51 -55.33 1.78
C GLU A 184 17.17 -54.18 0.81
N ILE A 185 16.87 -54.48 -0.46
CA ILE A 185 16.46 -53.47 -1.44
C ILE A 185 15.13 -52.84 -1.01
N GLU A 186 14.14 -53.65 -0.63
CA GLU A 186 12.84 -53.18 -0.14
C GLU A 186 12.99 -52.40 1.17
N LYS A 187 13.82 -52.87 2.11
CA LYS A 187 14.16 -52.12 3.33
C LYS A 187 14.69 -50.74 3.02
N ASN A 188 15.64 -50.65 2.08
CA ASN A 188 16.23 -49.37 1.68
C ASN A 188 15.20 -48.46 1.01
N LYS A 189 14.32 -48.99 0.15
CA LYS A 189 13.21 -48.21 -0.43
C LYS A 189 12.29 -47.63 0.65
N MET A 190 11.93 -48.41 1.67
CA MET A 190 11.09 -47.94 2.79
C MET A 190 11.80 -46.85 3.62
N LYS A 191 13.11 -47.02 3.90
CA LYS A 191 13.92 -46.01 4.59
C LYS A 191 14.00 -44.71 3.78
N VAL A 192 14.24 -44.80 2.46
CA VAL A 192 14.28 -43.65 1.55
C VAL A 192 12.93 -42.95 1.50
N PHE A 193 11.82 -43.69 1.44
CA PHE A 193 10.49 -43.11 1.52
C PHE A 193 10.30 -42.31 2.81
N ASN A 194 10.62 -42.88 3.98
CA ASN A 194 10.49 -42.19 5.26
C ASN A 194 11.36 -40.93 5.32
N PHE A 195 12.58 -40.99 4.79
CA PHE A 195 13.47 -39.84 4.69
C PHE A 195 12.86 -38.74 3.80
N LYS A 196 12.43 -39.09 2.58
CA LYS A 196 11.79 -38.14 1.65
C LYS A 196 10.53 -37.52 2.23
N LEU A 197 9.68 -38.30 2.91
CA LEU A 197 8.49 -37.81 3.59
C LEU A 197 8.84 -36.77 4.67
N SER A 198 9.90 -37.01 5.45
CA SER A 198 10.36 -36.08 6.48
C SER A 198 10.93 -34.79 5.89
N CYS A 199 11.73 -34.90 4.82
CA CYS A 199 12.27 -33.75 4.09
C CYS A 199 11.16 -32.93 3.46
N LEU A 200 10.23 -33.56 2.73
CA LEU A 200 9.14 -32.91 2.02
C LEU A 200 8.36 -31.94 2.91
N ARG A 201 7.99 -32.38 4.13
CA ARG A 201 7.29 -31.51 5.08
C ARG A 201 8.14 -30.29 5.46
N LYS A 202 9.40 -30.50 5.83
CA LYS A 202 10.31 -29.42 6.24
C LYS A 202 10.53 -28.43 5.11
N ASP A 203 10.77 -28.93 3.91
CA ASP A 203 11.12 -28.15 2.72
C ASP A 203 9.92 -27.31 2.26
N ILE A 204 8.71 -27.88 2.22
CA ILE A 204 7.49 -27.12 1.88
C ILE A 204 7.21 -26.05 2.93
N ILE A 205 7.27 -26.39 4.21
CA ILE A 205 7.02 -25.41 5.29
C ILE A 205 8.05 -24.27 5.22
N ALA A 206 9.34 -24.58 5.09
CA ALA A 206 10.38 -23.56 4.97
C ALA A 206 10.14 -22.65 3.76
N ASP A 207 9.74 -23.22 2.62
CA ASP A 207 9.40 -22.45 1.43
C ASP A 207 8.20 -21.53 1.64
N ILE A 208 7.12 -22.01 2.28
CA ILE A 208 5.95 -21.18 2.62
C ILE A 208 6.34 -19.95 3.45
N PHE A 209 7.21 -20.12 4.46
CA PHE A 209 7.65 -19.01 5.31
C PHE A 209 8.64 -18.07 4.62
N SER A 210 9.47 -18.60 3.71
CA SER A 210 10.30 -17.79 2.83
C SER A 210 9.43 -16.90 1.93
N LEU A 211 8.39 -17.48 1.33
CA LEU A 211 7.43 -16.77 0.49
C LEU A 211 6.66 -15.69 1.27
N LEU A 212 6.23 -15.96 2.51
CA LEU A 212 5.60 -14.96 3.38
C LEU A 212 6.52 -13.75 3.59
N SER A 213 7.79 -13.99 3.93
CA SER A 213 8.76 -12.93 4.20
C SER A 213 9.07 -12.11 2.94
N ILE A 214 9.25 -12.79 1.79
CA ILE A 214 9.48 -12.14 0.49
C ILE A 214 8.30 -11.26 0.13
N ASN A 215 7.07 -11.76 0.26
CA ASN A 215 5.87 -11.00 -0.10
C ASN A 215 5.65 -9.78 0.81
N LEU A 216 5.89 -9.91 2.12
CA LEU A 216 5.82 -8.76 3.02
C LEU A 216 6.87 -7.70 2.66
N ASN A 217 8.07 -8.11 2.25
CA ASN A 217 9.08 -7.17 1.76
C ASN A 217 8.65 -6.50 0.44
N LYS A 218 8.04 -7.26 -0.49
CA LYS A 218 7.49 -6.70 -1.73
C LYS A 218 6.36 -5.70 -1.42
N LEU A 219 5.49 -6.03 -0.47
CA LEU A 219 4.38 -5.17 -0.04
C LEU A 219 4.89 -3.92 0.69
N GLU A 220 5.98 -4.01 1.43
CA GLU A 220 6.66 -2.87 2.05
C GLU A 220 7.20 -1.91 0.99
N TYR A 221 7.87 -2.43 -0.04
CA TYR A 221 8.31 -1.64 -1.18
C TYR A 221 7.13 -0.98 -1.90
N PHE A 222 6.08 -1.74 -2.19
CA PHE A 222 4.84 -1.22 -2.78
C PHE A 222 4.29 -0.05 -1.94
N SER A 223 4.17 -0.26 -0.62
CA SER A 223 3.59 0.72 0.29
C SER A 223 4.45 1.98 0.43
N MET A 224 5.78 1.83 0.41
CA MET A 224 6.74 2.93 0.49
C MET A 224 6.55 3.95 -0.63
N ASN A 225 6.16 3.52 -1.84
CA ASN A 225 5.95 4.43 -2.97
C ASN A 225 4.77 5.39 -2.74
N PHE A 226 3.69 4.91 -2.11
CA PHE A 226 2.52 5.74 -1.79
C PHE A 226 2.71 6.58 -0.52
N ILE A 227 3.47 6.08 0.45
CA ILE A 227 3.78 6.82 1.68
C ILE A 227 4.80 7.94 1.45
N SER A 228 5.66 7.80 0.45
CA SER A 228 6.65 8.82 0.08
C SER A 228 6.17 9.77 -1.03
N ASP A 229 4.88 9.75 -1.36
CA ASP A 229 4.26 10.56 -2.42
C ASP A 229 4.91 10.39 -3.82
N ILE A 230 5.55 9.24 -4.08
CA ILE A 230 6.13 8.89 -5.38
C ILE A 230 5.02 8.42 -6.36
N ALA A 231 3.98 7.78 -5.83
CA ALA A 231 2.84 7.30 -6.60
C ALA A 231 1.53 7.84 -6.01
N GLU A 232 0.58 8.19 -6.88
CA GLU A 232 -0.74 8.68 -6.51
C GLU A 232 -1.64 7.50 -6.09
N ASP A 233 -1.97 7.38 -4.80
CA ASP A 233 -2.71 6.23 -4.29
C ASP A 233 -4.20 6.28 -4.64
N GLU A 234 -4.75 7.46 -4.94
CA GLU A 234 -6.12 7.66 -5.42
C GLU A 234 -6.41 6.86 -6.70
N ILE A 235 -5.40 6.62 -7.53
CA ILE A 235 -5.55 5.87 -8.79
C ILE A 235 -5.80 4.38 -8.54
N VAL A 236 -5.09 3.79 -7.57
CA VAL A 236 -5.09 2.35 -7.35
C VAL A 236 -6.00 1.91 -6.21
N TYR A 237 -6.24 2.78 -5.23
CA TYR A 237 -7.05 2.48 -4.05
C TYR A 237 -8.40 1.85 -4.42
N PRO A 238 -9.22 2.40 -5.35
CA PRO A 238 -10.53 1.82 -5.68
C PRO A 238 -10.49 0.36 -6.13
N SER A 239 -9.38 -0.06 -6.76
CA SER A 239 -9.24 -1.41 -7.32
C SER A 239 -8.51 -2.37 -6.38
N LEU A 240 -7.56 -1.88 -5.57
CA LEU A 240 -6.64 -2.74 -4.82
C LEU A 240 -6.92 -2.80 -3.31
N HIS A 241 -7.62 -1.82 -2.73
CA HIS A 241 -7.72 -1.69 -1.27
C HIS A 241 -8.28 -2.93 -0.58
N GLN A 242 -9.27 -3.62 -1.17
CA GLN A 242 -9.89 -4.80 -0.57
C GLN A 242 -8.90 -5.95 -0.43
N VAL A 243 -8.13 -6.23 -1.49
CA VAL A 243 -7.15 -7.30 -1.50
C VAL A 243 -5.94 -6.94 -0.64
N PHE A 244 -5.56 -5.66 -0.64
CA PHE A 244 -4.55 -5.13 0.27
C PHE A 244 -4.95 -5.31 1.74
N PHE A 245 -6.18 -4.96 2.12
CA PHE A 245 -6.68 -5.15 3.50
C PHE A 245 -6.67 -6.63 3.88
N ALA A 246 -7.23 -7.51 3.04
CA ALA A 246 -7.24 -8.94 3.32
C ALA A 246 -5.82 -9.48 3.60
N TYR A 247 -4.81 -8.99 2.86
CA TYR A 247 -3.43 -9.41 3.08
C TYR A 247 -2.80 -8.82 4.35
N VAL A 248 -3.01 -7.55 4.62
CA VAL A 248 -2.43 -6.90 5.80
C VAL A 248 -3.07 -7.44 7.07
N GLU A 249 -4.39 -7.64 7.08
CA GLU A 249 -5.16 -8.14 8.21
C GLU A 249 -4.82 -9.61 8.53
N ILE A 250 -4.70 -10.48 7.52
CA ILE A 250 -4.22 -11.86 7.75
C ILE A 250 -2.74 -11.90 8.16
N SER A 251 -1.95 -10.87 7.85
CA SER A 251 -0.53 -10.80 8.25
C SER A 251 -0.32 -10.09 9.58
N TYR A 252 -1.37 -9.50 10.15
CA TYR A 252 -1.32 -8.66 11.34
C TYR A 252 -0.58 -9.34 12.50
N ILE A 253 -0.99 -10.56 12.86
CA ILE A 253 -0.42 -11.27 14.01
C ILE A 253 1.07 -11.55 13.79
N TYR A 254 1.45 -11.94 12.56
CA TYR A 254 2.84 -12.15 12.21
C TYR A 254 3.65 -10.85 12.38
N ILE A 255 3.19 -9.74 11.80
CA ILE A 255 3.88 -8.44 11.87
C ILE A 255 3.98 -7.97 13.33
N ALA A 256 2.86 -7.94 14.04
CA ALA A 256 2.77 -7.48 15.43
C ALA A 256 3.64 -8.32 16.37
N SER A 257 3.74 -9.63 16.16
CA SER A 257 4.62 -10.50 16.96
C SER A 257 6.12 -10.19 16.81
N LYS A 258 6.52 -9.55 15.70
CA LYS A 258 7.92 -9.14 15.43
C LYS A 258 8.21 -7.74 15.92
N ASN A 259 7.18 -6.90 16.04
CA ASN A 259 7.30 -5.51 16.46
C ASN A 259 7.18 -5.40 17.98
N LYS A 260 8.29 -5.04 18.62
CA LYS A 260 8.25 -4.59 20.02
C LYS A 260 7.49 -3.26 20.11
N ALA A 261 6.98 -2.93 21.29
CA ALA A 261 6.32 -1.66 21.58
C ALA A 261 7.21 -0.41 21.36
N THR A 262 8.51 -0.61 21.14
CA THR A 262 9.46 0.48 20.87
C THR A 262 9.32 0.98 19.43
N ILE A 263 9.26 2.30 19.26
CA ILE A 263 9.05 2.96 17.95
C ILE A 263 10.22 2.75 16.97
N LYS A 264 11.46 2.56 17.46
CA LYS A 264 12.67 2.59 16.62
C LYS A 264 12.89 1.35 15.74
N ASP A 265 12.49 0.17 16.22
CA ASP A 265 12.81 -1.11 15.58
C ASP A 265 11.54 -1.83 15.07
N LYS A 266 10.61 -1.08 14.47
CA LYS A 266 9.40 -1.65 13.86
C LYS A 266 9.69 -2.10 12.42
N TYR A 267 9.31 -3.34 12.11
CA TYR A 267 9.26 -3.88 10.76
C TYR A 267 7.99 -3.41 10.04
N TYR A 268 8.05 -3.37 8.71
CA TYR A 268 6.90 -3.17 7.83
C TYR A 268 6.16 -1.84 8.05
N THR A 269 6.90 -0.77 8.35
CA THR A 269 6.34 0.53 8.74
C THR A 269 5.53 1.19 7.62
N ASN A 270 5.90 1.01 6.36
CA ASN A 270 5.17 1.59 5.24
C ASN A 270 3.86 0.84 4.99
N ILE A 271 3.84 -0.49 5.15
CA ILE A 271 2.60 -1.28 5.13
C ILE A 271 1.62 -0.76 6.17
N ILE A 272 2.09 -0.61 7.43
CA ILE A 272 1.25 -0.16 8.55
C ILE A 272 0.68 1.23 8.26
N LYS A 273 1.53 2.17 7.83
CA LYS A 273 1.10 3.54 7.48
C LYS A 273 0.09 3.55 6.33
N LEU A 274 0.33 2.78 5.28
CA LEU A 274 -0.57 2.74 4.13
C LEU A 274 -1.91 2.11 4.50
N TYR A 275 -1.88 1.02 5.27
CA TYR A 275 -3.08 0.41 5.83
C TYR A 275 -3.89 1.41 6.64
N THR A 276 -3.28 2.13 7.58
CA THR A 276 -4.00 3.13 8.39
C THR A 276 -4.55 4.27 7.53
N LYS A 277 -3.79 4.76 6.54
CA LYS A 277 -4.25 5.78 5.57
C LYS A 277 -5.48 5.30 4.80
N TRP A 278 -5.40 4.11 4.22
CA TRP A 278 -6.46 3.53 3.39
C TRP A 278 -7.68 3.09 4.21
N LYS A 279 -7.49 2.51 5.39
CA LYS A 279 -8.59 2.10 6.28
C LYS A 279 -9.36 3.31 6.79
N LYS A 280 -8.68 4.41 7.09
CA LYS A 280 -9.33 5.69 7.43
C LYS A 280 -10.22 6.17 6.28
N ARG A 281 -9.70 6.19 5.05
CA ARG A 281 -10.47 6.54 3.83
C ARG A 281 -11.70 5.66 3.68
N TYR A 282 -11.54 4.34 3.79
CA TYR A 282 -12.63 3.36 3.73
C TYR A 282 -13.74 3.64 4.78
N LEU A 283 -13.36 3.90 6.03
CA LEU A 283 -14.33 4.18 7.10
C LEU A 283 -15.07 5.51 6.90
N GLU A 284 -14.39 6.52 6.34
CA GLU A 284 -15.03 7.80 5.98
C GLU A 284 -16.03 7.64 4.84
N GLU A 285 -15.68 6.85 3.81
CA GLU A 285 -16.56 6.50 2.69
C GLU A 285 -17.78 5.72 3.17
N LEU A 286 -17.59 4.72 4.05
CA LEU A 286 -18.66 3.92 4.64
C LEU A 286 -19.66 4.79 5.43
N LYS A 287 -19.17 5.77 6.20
CA LYS A 287 -20.02 6.73 6.93
C LYS A 287 -20.85 7.60 5.98
N LYS A 288 -20.22 8.12 4.92
CA LYS A 288 -20.91 8.93 3.89
C LYS A 288 -22.00 8.11 3.20
N GLU A 289 -21.71 6.86 2.84
CA GLU A 289 -22.66 5.96 2.20
C GLU A 289 -23.86 5.67 3.09
N LYS A 290 -23.65 5.39 4.39
CA LYS A 290 -24.74 5.16 5.35
C LYS A 290 -25.67 6.36 5.45
N LYS A 291 -25.10 7.55 5.61
CA LYS A 291 -25.86 8.80 5.67
C LYS A 291 -26.69 8.99 4.40
N ALA A 292 -26.10 8.79 3.22
CA ALA A 292 -26.80 8.90 1.94
C ALA A 292 -27.94 7.87 1.81
N ARG A 293 -27.72 6.62 2.27
CA ARG A 293 -28.75 5.56 2.29
C ARG A 293 -29.90 5.91 3.23
N GLU A 294 -29.62 6.48 4.41
CA GLU A 294 -30.64 6.93 5.37
C GLU A 294 -31.48 8.08 4.80
N GLU A 295 -30.83 9.10 4.21
CA GLU A 295 -31.51 10.21 3.54
C GLU A 295 -32.40 9.72 2.38
N ALA A 296 -31.92 8.75 1.58
CA ALA A 296 -32.69 8.15 0.50
C ALA A 296 -33.92 7.37 1.01
N LYS A 297 -33.77 6.62 2.12
CA LYS A 297 -34.89 5.91 2.77
C LYS A 297 -35.94 6.90 3.30
N GLN A 298 -35.52 7.99 3.93
CA GLN A 298 -36.43 9.03 4.42
C GLN A 298 -37.22 9.65 3.27
N LYS A 299 -36.55 10.08 2.19
CA LYS A 299 -37.21 10.64 0.98
C LYS A 299 -38.21 9.67 0.35
N SER A 300 -37.87 8.38 0.28
CA SER A 300 -38.75 7.32 -0.23
C SER A 300 -40.00 7.13 0.63
N ASN A 301 -39.85 7.15 1.96
CA ASN A 301 -40.98 7.04 2.89
C ASN A 301 -41.91 8.26 2.80
N THR A 302 -41.36 9.48 2.78
CA THR A 302 -42.15 10.71 2.62
C THR A 302 -42.94 10.71 1.30
N ARG A 303 -42.33 10.26 0.21
CA ARG A 303 -43.03 10.14 -1.09
C ARG A 303 -44.21 9.17 -1.02
N LYS A 304 -44.04 8.00 -0.40
CA LYS A 304 -45.13 7.00 -0.23
C LYS A 304 -46.26 7.51 0.67
N GLU A 305 -45.95 8.32 1.67
CA GLU A 305 -46.96 8.97 2.52
C GLU A 305 -47.74 10.04 1.75
N THR A 306 -47.05 10.82 0.90
CA THR A 306 -47.68 11.84 0.05
C THR A 306 -48.60 11.21 -1.00
N GLU A 307 -48.19 10.09 -1.60
CA GLU A 307 -48.99 9.33 -2.58
C GLU A 307 -50.21 8.64 -1.94
N LYS A 308 -50.25 8.43 -0.61
CA LYS A 308 -51.42 7.90 0.11
C LYS A 308 -52.43 8.97 0.52
N LEU A 309 -52.05 10.23 0.50
CA LEU A 309 -52.87 11.38 0.90
C LEU A 309 -53.59 12.06 -0.29
N LEU A 310 -53.30 11.63 -1.51
CA LEU A 310 -53.92 12.06 -2.77
C LEU A 310 -54.90 11.01 -3.28
#